data_AF-A0A1G8R1U2-F1
#
_entry.id   AF-A0A1G8R1U2-F1
#
_cell.length_a   1.000
_cell.length_b   1.000
_cell.length_c   1.000
_cell.angle_alpha   90.00
_cell.angle_beta   90.00
_cell.angle_gamma   90.00
#
_symmetry.space_group_name_H-M   'P 1'
#
loop_
_entity.id
_entity.type
_entity.pdbx_description
1 polymer ?
#
loop_
_entity_poly.entity_id
_entity_poly.type
_entity_poly.pdbx_seq_one_letter_code
_entity_poly.pdbx_strand_id
1 'polypeptide(L)'
;MENNFLRSIRKNWKGIVIMSFASFLTASGQLFWKISLGEEYLTILLGFLCYGLGSILMIIAFNFGSFSVIHPMLSLSYITAIVFGNIFLNETLTNFQLSGIFLIVVGIILIGGGDY
;
A
#
# COMPACT_ATOMS: atom_id res chain seq x y z
N MET A 1 28.65 12.19 -9.05
CA MET A 1 27.80 11.32 -9.89
C MET A 1 26.55 11.03 -9.10
N GLU A 2 25.42 11.69 -9.41
CA GLU A 2 24.14 11.39 -8.78
C GLU A 2 23.65 10.03 -9.29
N ASN A 3 23.43 9.08 -8.39
CA ASN A 3 23.08 7.70 -8.74
C ASN A 3 21.73 7.70 -9.51
N ASN A 4 21.65 7.06 -10.67
CA ASN A 4 20.43 7.05 -11.51
C ASN A 4 19.18 6.61 -10.72
N PHE A 5 19.39 5.73 -9.75
CA PHE A 5 18.43 5.31 -8.74
C PHE A 5 17.79 6.48 -7.96
N LEU A 6 18.62 7.34 -7.37
CA LEU A 6 18.17 8.49 -6.58
C LEU A 6 17.42 9.51 -7.44
N ARG A 7 17.80 9.62 -8.72
CA ARG A 7 17.15 10.51 -9.68
C ARG A 7 15.75 10.02 -10.05
N SER A 8 15.55 8.71 -10.25
CA SER A 8 14.22 8.12 -10.48
C SER A 8 13.31 8.32 -9.27
N ILE A 9 13.80 8.02 -8.06
CA ILE A 9 13.02 8.25 -6.82
C ILE A 9 12.66 9.73 -6.68
N ARG A 10 13.62 10.64 -6.87
CA ARG A 10 13.35 12.09 -6.78
C ARG A 10 12.40 12.59 -7.86
N LYS A 11 12.29 11.89 -8.99
CA LYS A 11 11.30 12.22 -10.04
C LYS A 11 9.89 11.81 -9.61
N ASN A 12 9.73 10.61 -9.04
CA ASN A 12 8.42 10.03 -8.71
C ASN A 12 7.97 10.22 -7.25
N TRP A 13 8.75 10.92 -6.43
CA TRP A 13 8.53 11.00 -4.98
C TRP A 13 7.10 11.42 -4.59
N LYS A 14 6.47 12.32 -5.36
CA LYS A 14 5.09 12.74 -5.11
C LYS A 14 4.12 11.57 -5.26
N GLY A 15 4.21 10.83 -6.36
CA GLY A 15 3.40 9.63 -6.58
C GLY A 15 3.67 8.57 -5.51
N ILE A 16 4.93 8.36 -5.13
CA ILE A 16 5.34 7.42 -4.09
C ILE A 16 4.67 7.74 -2.75
N VAL A 17 4.72 9.02 -2.33
CA VAL A 17 4.11 9.46 -1.06
C VAL A 17 2.59 9.33 -1.10
N ILE A 18 1.95 9.80 -2.18
CA ILE A 18 0.49 9.72 -2.33
C ILE A 18 0.06 8.26 -2.36
N MET A 19 0.76 7.38 -3.08
CA MET A 19 0.44 5.96 -3.19
C MET A 19 0.62 5.22 -1.85
N SER A 20 1.64 5.59 -1.09
CA SER A 20 1.88 5.00 0.24
C SER A 20 0.76 5.38 1.21
N PHE A 21 0.35 6.66 1.21
CA PHE A 21 -0.77 7.11 2.02
C PHE A 21 -2.11 6.49 1.57
N ALA A 22 -2.33 6.40 0.26
CA ALA A 22 -3.49 5.74 -0.32
C ALA A 22 -3.59 4.27 0.08
N SER A 23 -2.45 3.56 0.05
CA SER A 23 -2.33 2.15 0.45
C SER A 23 -2.64 1.94 1.93
N PHE A 24 -2.24 2.87 2.79
CA PHE A 24 -2.61 2.85 4.20
C PHE A 24 -4.12 3.02 4.37
N LEU A 25 -4.72 3.97 3.66
CA LEU A 25 -6.15 4.25 3.74
C LEU A 25 -7.00 3.07 3.23
N THR A 26 -6.61 2.45 2.11
CA THR A 26 -7.30 1.23 1.62
C THR A 26 -7.16 0.07 2.59
N ALA A 27 -5.98 -0.13 3.20
CA ALA A 27 -5.78 -1.16 4.22
C ALA A 27 -6.62 -0.89 5.48
N SER A 28 -6.79 0.36 5.88
CA SER A 28 -7.69 0.72 6.99
C SER A 28 -9.15 0.41 6.66
N GLY A 29 -9.57 0.64 5.41
CA GLY A 29 -10.90 0.24 4.94
C GLY A 29 -11.12 -1.27 5.02
N GLN A 30 -10.14 -2.07 4.58
CA GLN A 30 -10.15 -3.53 4.70
C GLN A 30 -10.20 -3.99 6.16
N LEU A 31 -9.47 -3.32 7.05
CA LEU A 31 -9.49 -3.60 8.49
C LEU A 31 -10.90 -3.41 9.08
N PHE A 32 -11.57 -2.30 8.76
CA PHE A 32 -12.93 -2.05 9.27
C PHE A 32 -13.92 -3.13 8.81
N TRP A 33 -13.86 -3.57 7.56
CA TRP A 33 -14.67 -4.70 7.10
C TRP A 33 -14.38 -5.98 7.87
N LYS A 34 -13.11 -6.22 8.19
CA LYS A 34 -12.69 -7.40 8.94
C LYS A 34 -13.15 -7.36 10.41
N ILE A 35 -13.08 -6.20 11.06
CA ILE A 35 -13.55 -6.00 12.44
C ILE A 35 -15.08 -6.07 12.53
N SER A 36 -15.77 -5.52 11.53
CA SER A 36 -17.23 -5.48 11.51
C SER A 36 -17.87 -6.88 11.42
N LEU A 37 -17.14 -7.88 10.93
CA LEU A 37 -17.64 -9.23 10.65
C LEU A 37 -18.92 -9.29 9.79
N GLY A 38 -19.27 -8.19 9.09
CA GLY A 38 -20.48 -8.08 8.28
C GLY A 38 -21.75 -7.65 9.03
N GLU A 39 -21.69 -7.46 10.35
CA GLU A 39 -22.89 -7.21 11.18
C GLU A 39 -23.12 -5.71 11.48
N GLU A 40 -22.06 -4.92 11.55
CA GLU A 40 -22.11 -3.50 11.95
C GLU A 40 -22.10 -2.54 10.74
N TYR A 41 -23.29 -2.13 10.29
CA TYR A 41 -23.47 -1.28 9.11
C TYR A 41 -22.63 0.02 9.11
N LEU A 42 -22.46 0.67 10.28
CA LEU A 42 -21.67 1.90 10.39
C LEU A 42 -20.18 1.64 10.11
N THR A 43 -19.62 0.58 10.69
CA THR A 43 -18.23 0.20 10.47
C THR A 43 -17.99 -0.26 9.03
N ILE A 44 -18.95 -0.93 8.41
CA ILE A 44 -18.89 -1.27 6.97
C ILE A 44 -18.86 -0.02 6.10
N LEU A 45 -19.71 0.96 6.40
CA LEU A 45 -19.76 2.22 5.66
C LEU A 45 -18.47 3.02 5.84
N LEU A 46 -17.91 3.07 7.06
CA LEU A 46 -16.60 3.68 7.31
C LEU A 46 -15.49 2.95 6.52
N GLY A 47 -15.52 1.62 6.50
CA GLY A 47 -14.64 0.79 5.68
C GLY A 47 -14.72 1.16 4.21
N PHE A 48 -15.94 1.29 3.69
CA PHE A 48 -16.21 1.68 2.30
C PHE A 48 -15.70 3.09 1.96
N LEU A 49 -15.98 4.08 2.80
CA LEU A 49 -15.52 5.46 2.59
C LEU A 49 -13.99 5.55 2.62
N CYS A 50 -13.37 4.88 3.59
CA CYS A 50 -11.92 4.83 3.74
C CYS A 50 -11.27 4.16 2.51
N TYR A 51 -11.78 2.99 2.11
CA TYR A 51 -11.30 2.28 0.91
C TYR A 51 -11.52 3.07 -0.37
N GLY A 52 -12.69 3.70 -0.52
CA GLY A 52 -13.04 4.52 -1.69
C GLY A 52 -12.13 5.73 -1.82
N LEU A 53 -11.92 6.48 -0.75
CA LEU A 53 -10.98 7.60 -0.71
C LEU A 53 -9.54 7.14 -1.02
N GLY A 54 -9.14 6.00 -0.46
CA GLY A 54 -7.83 5.40 -0.74
C GLY A 54 -7.68 5.06 -2.22
N SER A 55 -8.69 4.43 -2.82
CA SER A 55 -8.69 4.06 -4.24
C SER A 55 -8.64 5.29 -5.16
N ILE A 56 -9.35 6.37 -4.82
CA ILE A 56 -9.26 7.64 -5.55
C ILE A 56 -7.86 8.23 -5.46
N LEU A 57 -7.25 8.24 -4.26
CA LEU A 57 -5.88 8.68 -4.07
C LEU A 57 -4.87 7.83 -4.84
N MET A 58 -5.09 6.51 -4.97
CA MET A 58 -4.26 5.62 -5.80
C MET A 58 -4.31 6.03 -7.27
N ILE A 59 -5.51 6.30 -7.81
CA ILE A 59 -5.68 6.79 -9.18
C ILE A 59 -4.96 8.12 -9.37
N ILE A 60 -5.07 9.04 -8.40
CA ILE A 60 -4.35 10.32 -8.42
C ILE A 60 -2.83 10.10 -8.41
N ALA A 61 -2.31 9.18 -7.59
CA ALA A 61 -0.88 8.89 -7.49
C ALA A 61 -0.25 8.43 -8.82
N PHE A 62 -1.01 7.70 -9.65
CA PHE A 62 -0.57 7.30 -10.98
C PHE A 62 -0.29 8.47 -11.94
N ASN A 63 -0.84 9.66 -11.65
CA ASN A 63 -0.55 10.87 -12.44
C ASN A 63 0.78 11.56 -12.04
N PHE A 64 1.39 11.15 -10.92
CA PHE A 64 2.56 11.82 -10.34
C PHE A 64 3.86 11.00 -10.41
N GLY A 65 3.87 9.90 -11.15
CA GLY A 65 5.06 9.08 -11.36
C GLY A 65 4.92 8.12 -12.53
N SER A 66 6.00 7.45 -12.89
CA SER A 66 5.97 6.37 -13.88
C SER A 66 5.12 5.20 -13.38
N PHE A 67 4.30 4.64 -14.26
CA PHE A 67 3.47 3.49 -13.92
C PHE A 67 4.31 2.30 -13.41
N SER A 68 5.51 2.11 -13.98
CA SER A 68 6.49 1.09 -13.57
C SER A 68 6.91 1.22 -12.10
N VAL A 69 7.08 2.44 -11.58
CA VAL A 69 7.49 2.68 -10.18
C VAL A 69 6.30 2.69 -9.24
N ILE A 70 5.18 3.29 -9.65
CA ILE A 70 4.01 3.48 -8.78
C ILE A 70 3.19 2.18 -8.64
N HIS A 71 3.11 1.34 -9.67
CA HIS A 71 2.31 0.12 -9.64
C HIS A 71 2.78 -0.89 -8.57
N PRO A 72 4.08 -1.22 -8.43
CA PRO A 72 4.56 -2.07 -7.33
C PRO A 72 4.23 -1.54 -5.94
N MET A 73 4.09 -0.23 -5.78
CA MET A 73 3.74 0.37 -4.48
C MET A 73 2.31 0.06 -4.05
N LEU A 74 1.42 -0.33 -4.97
CA LEU A 74 0.09 -0.85 -4.59
C LEU A 74 0.19 -2.05 -3.64
N SER A 75 1.26 -2.83 -3.76
CA SER A 75 1.50 -3.99 -2.90
C SER A 75 1.73 -3.62 -1.43
N LEU A 76 2.03 -2.34 -1.13
CA LEU A 76 2.09 -1.85 0.26
C LEU A 76 0.76 -1.96 0.98
N SER A 77 -0.37 -1.91 0.27
CA SER A 77 -1.69 -2.08 0.89
C SER A 77 -1.82 -3.46 1.53
N TYR A 78 -1.36 -4.53 0.85
CA TYR A 78 -1.35 -5.89 1.40
C TYR A 78 -0.43 -6.01 2.61
N ILE A 79 0.78 -5.42 2.54
CA ILE A 79 1.71 -5.42 3.68
C ILE A 79 1.05 -4.74 4.89
N THR A 80 0.44 -3.58 4.67
CA THR A 80 -0.22 -2.81 5.72
C THR A 80 -1.43 -3.56 6.29
N ALA A 81 -2.22 -4.22 5.45
CA ALA A 81 -3.37 -5.03 5.87
C ALA A 81 -2.95 -6.22 6.73
N ILE A 82 -1.85 -6.91 6.39
CA ILE A 82 -1.30 -8.01 7.21
C ILE A 82 -0.81 -7.49 8.56
N VAL A 83 -0.13 -6.34 8.58
CA VAL A 83 0.31 -5.69 9.83
C VAL A 83 -0.88 -5.29 10.69
N PHE A 84 -1.94 -4.74 10.10
CA PHE A 84 -3.18 -4.44 10.81
C PHE A 84 -3.87 -5.69 11.35
N GLY A 85 -3.89 -6.79 10.59
CA GLY A 85 -4.40 -8.09 11.05
C GLY A 85 -3.68 -8.57 12.32
N ASN A 86 -2.36 -8.50 12.33
CA ASN A 86 -1.57 -8.88 13.50
C ASN A 86 -1.82 -7.95 14.71
N ILE A 87 -1.87 -6.63 14.50
CA ILE A 87 -1.99 -5.65 15.60
C ILE A 87 -3.40 -5.59 16.18
N PHE A 88 -4.42 -5.50 15.32
CA PHE A 88 -5.80 -5.24 15.75
C PHE A 88 -6.63 -6.50 15.94
N LEU A 89 -6.34 -7.56 15.19
CA LEU A 89 -7.09 -8.82 15.22
C LEU A 89 -6.29 -9.96 15.90
N ASN A 90 -5.06 -9.68 16.37
CA ASN A 90 -4.15 -10.65 16.97
C ASN A 90 -3.91 -11.89 16.08
N GLU A 91 -3.91 -11.70 14.77
CA GLU A 91 -3.67 -12.79 13.84
C GLU A 91 -2.20 -13.22 13.85
N THR A 92 -1.96 -14.52 13.99
CA THR A 92 -0.60 -15.07 13.98
C THR A 92 0.03 -14.91 12.61
N LEU A 93 1.12 -14.15 12.54
CA LEU A 93 1.94 -14.07 11.32
C LEU A 93 2.77 -15.34 11.16
N THR A 94 2.56 -16.04 10.06
CA THR A 94 3.37 -17.19 9.69
C THR A 94 4.71 -16.77 9.11
N ASN A 95 5.74 -17.60 9.29
CA ASN A 95 7.06 -17.38 8.68
C ASN A 95 6.99 -17.26 7.15
N PHE A 96 6.02 -17.93 6.53
CA PHE A 96 5.75 -17.83 5.09
C PHE A 96 5.27 -16.44 4.69
N GLN A 97 4.30 -15.85 5.42
CA GLN A 97 3.82 -14.49 5.16
C GLN A 97 4.94 -13.45 5.33
N LEU A 98 5.81 -13.60 6.34
CA LEU A 98 6.97 -12.73 6.53
C LEU A 98 7.94 -12.79 5.36
N SER A 99 8.25 -13.99 4.84
CA SER A 99 9.08 -14.12 3.63
C SER A 99 8.44 -13.49 2.39
N GLY A 100 7.12 -13.60 2.23
CA GLY A 100 6.38 -12.96 1.15
C GLY A 100 6.44 -11.44 1.22
N ILE A 101 6.22 -10.85 2.40
CA ILE A 101 6.38 -9.42 2.64
C ILE A 101 7.80 -8.97 2.29
N PHE A 102 8.81 -9.71 2.74
CA PHE A 102 10.21 -9.42 2.43
C PHE A 102 10.46 -9.39 0.91
N LEU A 103 9.97 -10.38 0.17
CA LEU A 103 10.09 -10.43 -1.29
C LEU A 103 9.39 -9.25 -1.97
N ILE A 104 8.20 -8.85 -1.51
CA ILE A 104 7.49 -7.67 -2.05
C ILE A 104 8.32 -6.40 -1.82
N VAL A 105 8.83 -6.19 -0.61
CA VAL A 105 9.64 -5.02 -0.27
C VAL A 105 10.90 -4.96 -1.13
N VAL A 106 11.61 -6.08 -1.30
CA VAL A 106 12.77 -6.17 -2.19
C VAL A 106 12.38 -5.83 -3.63
N GLY A 107 11.26 -6.37 -4.14
CA GLY A 107 10.76 -6.05 -5.48
C GLY A 107 10.49 -4.56 -5.68
N ILE A 108 9.85 -3.91 -4.70
CA ILE A 108 9.60 -2.45 -4.75
C ILE A 108 10.92 -1.67 -4.81
N ILE A 109 11.90 -2.03 -3.98
CA ILE A 109 13.22 -1.37 -3.96
C ILE A 109 13.94 -1.53 -5.30
N LEU A 110 13.93 -2.73 -5.88
CA LEU A 110 14.59 -2.99 -7.16
C LEU A 110 13.94 -2.21 -8.32
N ILE A 111 12.60 -2.12 -8.36
CA ILE A 111 11.88 -1.45 -9.45
C ILE A 111 11.92 0.07 -9.29
N GLY A 112 11.90 0.60 -8.06
CA GLY A 112 11.98 2.05 -7.80
C GLY A 112 13.25 2.73 -8.33
N GLY A 113 14.26 1.94 -8.70
CA GLY A 113 15.50 2.40 -9.34
C GLY A 113 15.56 2.32 -10.85
N GLY A 114 14.55 1.71 -11.49
CA GLY A 114 14.61 1.24 -12.87
C GLY A 114 13.87 2.10 -13.88
N ASP A 115 13.64 3.39 -13.62
CA ASP A 115 13.15 4.28 -14.68
C ASP A 115 14.26 4.58 -15.69
N TYR A 116 14.23 3.82 -16.78
CA TYR A 116 15.01 4.07 -17.99
C TYR A 116 14.07 4.50 -19.11
#